data_AF-A0A2I0NVS0-F1
#
_entry.id   AF-A0A2I0NVS0-F1
#
_cell.length_a   1.000
_cell.length_b   1.000
_cell.length_c   1.000
_cell.angle_alpha   90.00
_cell.angle_beta   90.00
_cell.angle_gamma   90.00
#
_symmetry.space_group_name_H-M   'P 1'
#
loop_
_entity.id
_entity.type
_entity.pdbx_description
1 polymer ?
#
loop_
_entity_poly.entity_id
_entity_poly.type
_entity_poly.pdbx_seq_one_letter_code
_entity_poly.pdbx_strand_id
1 'polypeptide(L)'
;MPIQQVHVENFKSFSELDIDLSRFNVIIGSNAAGKSNFISIFKFLRDIARHGLANAIALQGGQEYIQNAKIGHGRDLAIRVVYVPDQKLAIIHQNTTGNGLLGIQSCESSYEFTIRFNADSDGFVIIKDRLVIGYEVSSCERKKTVVEKNRILGHGEIEV
;
A
#
# COMPACT_ATOMS: atom_id res chain seq x y z
N MET A 1 3.97 0.89 -9.72
CA MET A 1 3.63 -0.15 -8.73
C MET A 1 2.15 -0.46 -8.88
N PRO A 2 1.76 -1.61 -9.45
CA PRO A 2 0.36 -2.01 -9.51
C PRO A 2 -0.15 -2.37 -8.10
N ILE A 3 -1.33 -1.86 -7.74
CA ILE A 3 -2.08 -2.27 -6.56
C ILE A 3 -2.93 -3.47 -6.98
N GLN A 4 -2.87 -4.56 -6.20
CA GLN A 4 -3.61 -5.81 -6.42
C GLN A 4 -4.88 -5.89 -5.57
N GLN A 5 -4.90 -5.29 -4.39
CA GLN A 5 -6.06 -5.29 -3.52
C GLN A 5 -6.15 -3.96 -2.77
N VAL A 6 -7.37 -3.49 -2.55
CA VAL A 6 -7.65 -2.34 -1.69
C VAL A 6 -8.79 -2.69 -0.74
N HIS A 7 -8.53 -2.53 0.56
CA HIS A 7 -9.50 -2.65 1.63
C HIS A 7 -9.65 -1.29 2.31
N VAL A 8 -10.88 -0.86 2.56
CA VAL A 8 -11.19 0.45 3.15
C VAL A 8 -12.38 0.33 4.08
N GLU A 9 -12.29 0.97 5.24
CA GLU A 9 -13.36 1.10 6.21
C GLU A 9 -13.62 2.55 6.60
N ASN A 10 -14.87 2.87 6.91
CA ASN A 10 -15.34 4.19 7.33
C ASN A 10 -14.82 5.35 6.45
N PHE A 11 -14.94 5.22 5.13
CA PHE A 11 -14.44 6.20 4.16
C PHE A 11 -15.53 6.70 3.23
N LYS A 12 -15.86 8.00 3.32
CA LYS A 12 -16.86 8.68 2.49
C LYS A 12 -18.20 7.93 2.40
N SER A 13 -18.50 7.27 1.28
CA SER A 13 -19.76 6.51 1.14
C SER A 13 -19.65 5.05 1.57
N PHE A 14 -18.44 4.56 1.84
CA PHE A 14 -18.19 3.15 2.13
C PHE A 14 -18.16 2.94 3.64
N SER A 15 -18.97 2.01 4.14
CA SER A 15 -18.79 1.46 5.48
C SER A 15 -17.59 0.54 5.50
N GLU A 16 -17.50 -0.31 4.47
CA GLU A 16 -16.45 -1.28 4.21
C GLU A 16 -16.42 -1.56 2.71
N LEU A 17 -15.23 -1.78 2.17
CA LEU A 17 -14.99 -2.12 0.77
C LEU A 17 -13.72 -2.96 0.68
N ASP A 18 -13.81 -4.17 0.13
CA ASP A 18 -12.65 -5.01 -0.18
C ASP A 18 -12.71 -5.45 -1.64
N ILE A 19 -11.74 -5.04 -2.44
CA ILE A 19 -11.72 -5.25 -3.89
C ILE A 19 -10.33 -5.68 -4.37
N ASP A 20 -10.32 -6.77 -5.12
CA ASP A 20 -9.19 -7.17 -5.97
C ASP A 20 -9.15 -6.34 -7.26
N LEU A 21 -7.96 -5.89 -7.62
CA LEU A 21 -7.67 -5.07 -8.78
C LEU A 21 -6.82 -5.86 -9.78
N SER A 22 -7.24 -5.81 -11.04
CA SER A 22 -6.45 -6.31 -12.14
C SER A 22 -5.66 -5.18 -12.83
N ARG A 23 -4.93 -5.50 -13.89
CA ARG A 23 -4.24 -4.48 -14.71
C ARG A 23 -5.22 -3.52 -15.41
N PHE A 24 -6.48 -3.91 -15.59
CA PHE A 24 -7.51 -3.10 -16.24
C PHE A 24 -8.85 -3.28 -15.53
N ASN A 25 -9.35 -2.21 -14.90
CA ASN A 25 -10.57 -2.24 -14.12
C ASN A 25 -11.59 -1.27 -14.71
N VAL A 26 -12.84 -1.73 -14.85
CA VAL A 26 -13.97 -0.91 -15.31
C VAL A 26 -14.97 -0.79 -14.16
N ILE A 27 -15.32 0.44 -13.80
CA ILE A 27 -16.24 0.72 -12.69
C ILE A 27 -17.56 1.23 -13.26
N ILE A 28 -18.62 0.44 -13.09
CA ILE A 28 -19.96 0.75 -13.61
C ILE A 28 -20.94 0.86 -12.45
N GLY A 29 -21.87 1.81 -12.53
CA GLY A 29 -22.91 2.00 -11.52
C GLY A 29 -23.69 3.28 -11.77
N SER A 30 -24.84 3.43 -11.10
CA SER A 30 -25.67 4.63 -11.18
C SER A 30 -24.95 5.87 -10.63
N ASN A 31 -25.52 7.05 -10.88
CA ASN A 31 -25.10 8.27 -10.20
C ASN A 31 -25.23 8.08 -8.68
N ALA A 32 -24.27 8.65 -7.94
CA ALA A 32 -24.15 8.51 -6.48
C ALA A 32 -23.86 7.07 -5.95
N ALA A 33 -23.56 6.09 -6.82
CA ALA A 33 -23.16 4.74 -6.38
C ALA A 33 -21.76 4.64 -5.73
N GLY A 34 -21.09 5.77 -5.43
CA GLY A 34 -19.77 5.77 -4.80
C GLY A 34 -18.56 5.68 -5.75
N LYS A 35 -18.75 5.66 -7.08
CA LYS A 35 -17.64 5.56 -8.06
C LYS A 35 -16.55 6.63 -7.88
N SER A 36 -16.93 7.90 -7.67
CA SER A 36 -15.96 8.98 -7.40
C SER A 36 -15.29 8.87 -6.03
N ASN A 37 -15.99 8.28 -5.05
CA ASN A 37 -15.41 7.98 -3.75
C ASN A 37 -14.40 6.84 -3.84
N PHE A 38 -14.65 5.85 -4.69
CA PHE A 38 -13.69 4.79 -4.97
C PHE A 38 -12.39 5.36 -5.55
N ILE A 39 -12.49 6.24 -6.56
CA ILE A 39 -11.31 6.93 -7.10
C ILE A 39 -10.62 7.82 -6.04
N SER A 40 -11.39 8.37 -5.09
CA SER A 40 -10.83 9.19 -4.01
C SER A 40 -9.92 8.41 -3.06
N ILE A 41 -10.10 7.09 -2.90
CA ILE A 41 -9.21 6.25 -2.09
C ILE A 41 -7.76 6.37 -2.61
N PHE A 42 -7.57 6.18 -3.91
CA PHE A 42 -6.24 6.27 -4.53
C PHE A 42 -5.67 7.68 -4.55
N LYS A 43 -6.53 8.70 -4.69
CA LYS A 43 -6.11 10.10 -4.56
C LYS A 43 -5.60 10.37 -3.15
N PHE A 44 -6.32 9.90 -2.13
CA PHE A 44 -5.93 10.05 -0.73
C PHE A 44 -4.60 9.35 -0.44
N LEU A 45 -4.43 8.09 -0.85
CA LEU A 45 -3.15 7.37 -0.72
C LEU A 45 -1.98 8.10 -1.39
N ARG A 46 -2.20 8.63 -2.60
CA ARG A 46 -1.18 9.45 -3.30
C ARG A 46 -0.85 10.71 -2.52
N ASP A 47 -1.85 11.39 -1.97
CA ASP A 47 -1.66 12.65 -1.25
C ASP A 47 -0.96 12.40 0.10
N ILE A 48 -1.24 11.28 0.78
CA ILE A 48 -0.47 10.82 1.95
C ILE A 48 1.01 10.66 1.57
N ALA A 49 1.28 9.92 0.49
CA ALA A 49 2.66 9.67 0.05
C ALA A 49 3.42 10.95 -0.35
N ARG A 50 2.72 12.02 -0.74
CA ARG A 50 3.33 13.29 -1.19
C ARG A 50 3.42 14.36 -0.10
N HIS A 51 2.44 14.41 0.79
CA HIS A 51 2.22 15.54 1.69
C HIS A 51 2.11 15.11 3.16
N GLY A 52 2.11 13.81 3.44
CA GLY A 52 1.83 13.26 4.76
C GLY A 52 0.34 13.21 5.08
N LEU A 53 -0.01 12.42 6.09
CA LEU A 53 -1.39 12.07 6.44
C LEU A 53 -2.25 13.28 6.84
N ALA A 54 -1.74 14.16 7.71
CA ALA A 54 -2.49 15.33 8.16
C ALA A 54 -2.88 16.27 7.01
N ASN A 55 -1.93 16.56 6.10
CA ASN A 55 -2.20 17.38 4.93
C ASN A 55 -3.13 16.67 3.94
N ALA A 56 -2.99 15.35 3.77
CA ALA A 56 -3.89 14.59 2.91
C ALA A 56 -5.34 14.65 3.41
N ILE A 57 -5.58 14.59 4.73
CA ILE A 57 -6.91 14.76 5.33
C ILE A 57 -7.45 16.16 5.05
N ALA A 58 -6.64 17.21 5.25
CA ALA A 58 -7.05 18.58 4.95
C ALA A 58 -7.41 18.77 3.47
N LEU A 59 -6.63 18.18 2.55
CA LEU A 59 -6.90 18.20 1.10
C LEU A 59 -8.20 17.45 0.71
N GLN A 60 -8.68 16.53 1.54
CA GLN A 60 -9.99 15.88 1.36
C GLN A 60 -11.16 16.69 1.91
N GLY A 61 -10.91 17.87 2.49
CA GLY A 61 -11.93 18.72 3.12
C GLY A 61 -12.01 18.58 4.64
N GLY A 62 -11.11 17.82 5.27
CA GLY A 62 -11.09 17.58 6.71
C GLY A 62 -11.78 16.27 7.12
N GLN A 63 -11.85 16.05 8.43
CA GLN A 63 -12.31 14.78 9.02
C GLN A 63 -13.77 14.43 8.71
N GLU A 64 -14.64 15.43 8.60
CA GLU A 64 -16.06 15.24 8.30
C GLU A 64 -16.29 14.72 6.87
N TYR A 65 -15.42 15.11 5.93
CA TYR A 65 -15.56 14.76 4.52
C TYR A 65 -14.88 13.44 4.16
N ILE A 66 -13.90 13.00 4.93
CA ILE A 66 -13.18 11.76 4.67
C ILE A 66 -13.84 10.55 5.34
N GLN A 67 -14.44 10.74 6.52
CA GLN A 67 -15.19 9.70 7.22
C GLN A 67 -16.52 9.41 6.54
N ASN A 68 -17.12 8.25 6.84
CA ASN A 68 -18.46 7.97 6.39
C ASN A 68 -19.48 8.77 7.21
N ALA A 69 -20.24 9.65 6.55
CA ALA A 69 -21.19 10.54 7.23
C ALA A 69 -22.27 9.82 8.06
N LYS A 70 -22.57 8.55 7.77
CA LYS A 70 -23.53 7.75 8.56
C LYS A 70 -22.90 7.11 9.79
N ILE A 71 -21.60 6.81 9.74
CA ILE A 71 -20.86 6.15 10.81
C ILE A 71 -20.21 7.20 11.73
N GLY A 72 -19.68 8.27 11.14
CA GLY A 72 -18.92 9.31 11.81
C GLY A 72 -17.79 8.72 12.63
N HIS A 73 -17.70 9.16 13.89
CA HIS A 73 -16.72 8.72 14.88
C HIS A 73 -17.01 7.33 15.48
N GLY A 74 -18.06 6.64 15.04
CA GLY A 74 -18.46 5.32 15.57
C GLY A 74 -17.53 4.17 15.17
N ARG A 75 -16.63 4.38 14.21
CA ARG A 75 -15.61 3.42 13.78
C ARG A 75 -14.34 4.16 13.36
N ASP A 76 -13.18 3.53 13.51
CA ASP A 76 -11.94 4.05 12.97
C ASP A 76 -11.94 3.99 11.42
N LEU A 77 -11.24 4.92 10.78
CA LEU A 77 -10.98 4.86 9.34
C LEU A 77 -9.75 3.99 9.12
N ALA A 78 -9.90 2.94 8.33
CA ALA A 78 -8.81 2.03 7.98
C ALA A 78 -8.64 1.92 6.47
N ILE A 79 -7.40 1.88 6.01
CA ILE A 79 -7.07 1.58 4.62
C ILE A 79 -5.92 0.60 4.59
N ARG A 80 -6.09 -0.48 3.82
CA ARG A 80 -5.05 -1.45 3.50
C ARG A 80 -4.92 -1.58 1.99
N VAL A 81 -3.70 -1.63 1.50
CA VAL A 81 -3.40 -1.94 0.10
C VAL A 81 -2.38 -3.07 0.01
N VAL A 82 -2.62 -3.99 -0.92
CA VAL A 82 -1.65 -4.99 -1.36
C VAL A 82 -1.16 -4.58 -2.74
N TYR A 83 0.15 -4.59 -2.95
CA TYR A 83 0.76 -4.10 -4.18
C TYR A 83 2.05 -4.86 -4.50
N VAL A 84 2.44 -4.79 -5.77
CA VAL A 84 3.74 -5.32 -6.21
C VAL A 84 4.72 -4.15 -6.45
N PRO A 85 5.83 -4.07 -5.70
CA PRO A 85 6.88 -3.09 -5.91
C PRO A 85 7.58 -3.26 -7.26
N ASP A 86 8.49 -2.34 -7.57
CA ASP A 86 9.42 -2.55 -8.68
C ASP A 86 10.34 -3.74 -8.34
N GLN A 87 10.29 -4.79 -9.15
CA GLN A 87 10.99 -6.04 -8.90
C GLN A 87 12.45 -5.96 -9.38
N LYS A 88 13.17 -4.90 -9.02
CA LYS A 88 14.58 -4.77 -9.37
C LYS A 88 15.43 -5.69 -8.48
N LEU A 89 16.33 -6.44 -9.11
CA LEU A 89 17.32 -7.25 -8.41
C LEU A 89 18.40 -6.34 -7.81
N ALA A 90 18.54 -6.35 -6.48
CA ALA A 90 19.63 -5.72 -5.77
C ALA A 90 20.63 -6.78 -5.30
N ILE A 91 21.93 -6.54 -5.49
CA ILE A 91 22.99 -7.46 -5.03
C ILE A 91 23.39 -7.08 -3.61
N ILE A 92 23.17 -7.99 -2.67
CA ILE A 92 23.42 -7.77 -1.23
C ILE A 92 24.72 -8.42 -0.75
N HIS A 93 25.27 -9.38 -1.50
CA HIS A 93 26.54 -10.00 -1.16
C HIS A 93 27.26 -10.51 -2.41
N GLN A 94 28.59 -10.45 -2.39
CA GLN A 94 29.46 -11.08 -3.39
C GLN A 94 30.47 -11.96 -2.66
N ASN A 95 30.61 -13.21 -3.10
CA ASN A 95 31.60 -14.10 -2.55
C ASN A 95 33.00 -13.63 -2.97
N THR A 96 33.95 -13.56 -2.02
CA THR A 96 35.31 -13.07 -2.28
C THR A 96 36.18 -14.03 -3.07
N THR A 97 35.79 -15.30 -3.16
CA THR A 97 36.57 -16.39 -3.77
C THR A 97 35.93 -17.00 -5.02
N GLY A 98 34.81 -16.46 -5.52
CA GLY A 98 34.14 -16.95 -6.74
C GLY A 98 33.11 -15.99 -7.31
N ASN A 99 32.44 -16.39 -8.40
CA ASN A 99 31.45 -15.56 -9.10
C ASN A 99 30.04 -15.57 -8.49
N GLY A 100 29.87 -16.23 -7.32
CA GLY A 100 28.60 -16.36 -6.64
C GLY A 100 28.17 -15.06 -5.95
N LEU A 101 26.92 -14.67 -6.17
CA LEU A 101 26.30 -13.46 -5.66
C LEU A 101 25.02 -13.83 -4.90
N LEU A 102 24.60 -12.99 -3.95
CA LEU A 102 23.24 -13.03 -3.39
C LEU A 102 22.48 -11.80 -3.86
N GLY A 103 21.31 -12.06 -4.45
CA GLY A 103 20.37 -11.05 -4.89
C GLY A 103 19.11 -11.05 -4.05
N ILE A 104 18.55 -9.87 -3.84
CA ILE A 104 17.23 -9.66 -3.25
C ILE A 104 16.34 -8.93 -4.26
N GLN A 105 15.07 -9.31 -4.31
CA GLN A 105 14.09 -8.70 -5.19
C GLN A 105 12.79 -8.55 -4.42
N SER A 106 12.23 -7.33 -4.40
CA SER A 106 10.94 -7.09 -3.74
C SER A 106 9.82 -7.85 -4.47
N CYS A 107 8.90 -8.43 -3.70
CA CYS A 107 7.70 -9.10 -4.19
C CYS A 107 6.46 -8.48 -3.52
N GLU A 108 5.33 -9.19 -3.53
CA GLU A 108 4.07 -8.71 -2.95
C GLU A 108 4.29 -8.09 -1.57
N SER A 109 3.74 -6.90 -1.39
CA SER A 109 3.93 -6.06 -0.22
C SER A 109 2.59 -5.47 0.18
N SER A 110 2.44 -5.12 1.45
CA SER A 110 1.21 -4.50 1.95
C SER A 110 1.51 -3.28 2.80
N TYR A 111 0.62 -2.30 2.73
CA TYR A 111 0.62 -1.15 3.61
C TYR A 111 -0.76 -0.98 4.22
N GLU A 112 -0.82 -0.79 5.53
CA GLU A 112 -2.06 -0.62 6.26
C GLU A 112 -1.92 0.48 7.31
N PHE A 113 -2.92 1.35 7.38
CA PHE A 113 -3.04 2.28 8.49
C PHE A 113 -4.48 2.39 8.97
N THR A 114 -4.61 2.74 10.24
CA THR A 114 -5.89 2.99 10.92
C THR A 114 -5.78 4.28 11.71
N ILE A 115 -6.74 5.17 11.52
CA ILE A 115 -6.83 6.44 12.24
C ILE A 115 -8.15 6.55 12.98
N ARG A 116 -8.06 7.11 14.19
CA ARG A 116 -9.21 7.50 14.99
C ARG A 116 -9.31 9.01 15.04
N PHE A 117 -10.44 9.54 14.61
CA PHE A 117 -10.73 10.96 14.70
C PHE A 117 -11.28 11.33 16.08
N ASN A 118 -10.83 12.46 16.61
CA ASN A 118 -11.35 12.97 17.87
C ASN A 118 -12.75 13.55 17.66
N ALA A 119 -13.70 13.25 18.55
CA ALA A 119 -15.06 13.79 18.46
C ALA A 119 -15.11 15.31 18.70
N ASP A 120 -14.22 15.83 19.56
CA ASP A 120 -14.28 17.21 20.06
C ASP A 120 -13.22 18.15 19.44
N SER A 121 -12.42 17.67 18.48
CA SER A 121 -11.36 18.46 17.85
C SER A 121 -11.06 17.99 16.43
N ASP A 122 -10.43 18.84 15.62
CA ASP A 122 -9.93 18.48 14.28
C ASP A 122 -8.66 17.61 14.29
N GLY A 123 -8.43 16.90 15.40
CA GLY A 123 -7.32 15.99 15.60
C GLY A 123 -7.65 14.55 15.27
N PHE A 124 -6.61 13.76 15.04
CA PHE A 124 -6.71 12.32 14.92
C PHE A 124 -5.50 11.66 15.59
N VAL A 125 -5.65 10.39 15.94
CA VAL A 125 -4.54 9.54 16.40
C VAL A 125 -4.38 8.37 15.42
N ILE A 126 -3.13 7.99 15.17
CA ILE A 126 -2.81 6.81 14.38
C ILE A 126 -2.85 5.61 15.32
N ILE A 127 -3.79 4.70 15.10
CA ILE A 127 -3.98 3.48 15.87
C ILE A 127 -3.08 2.36 15.33
N LYS A 128 -2.88 2.36 14.01
CA LYS A 128 -2.07 1.37 13.30
C LYS A 128 -1.39 2.05 12.11
N ASP A 129 -0.13 1.72 11.89
CA ASP A 129 0.65 2.08 10.71
C ASP A 129 1.64 0.94 10.53
N ARG A 130 1.47 0.15 9.46
CA ARG A 130 2.18 -1.10 9.25
C ARG A 130 2.54 -1.25 7.78
N LEU A 131 3.84 -1.35 7.51
CA LEU A 131 4.36 -1.64 6.18
C LEU A 131 5.02 -3.01 6.19
N VAL A 132 4.52 -3.92 5.34
CA VAL A 132 5.11 -5.24 5.11
C VAL A 132 5.69 -5.29 3.70
N ILE A 133 7.00 -5.47 3.61
CA ILE A 133 7.73 -5.60 2.34
C ILE A 133 8.13 -7.06 2.16
N GLY A 134 7.43 -7.77 1.28
CA GLY A 134 7.86 -9.08 0.84
C GLY A 134 9.10 -9.00 -0.04
N TYR A 135 10.01 -9.96 0.12
CA TYR A 135 11.18 -10.11 -0.72
C TYR A 135 11.48 -11.56 -1.03
N GLU A 136 12.14 -11.77 -2.15
CA GLU A 136 12.71 -13.04 -2.55
C GLU A 136 14.24 -12.93 -2.55
N VAL A 137 14.89 -13.92 -1.92
CA VAL A 137 16.35 -14.06 -1.94
C VAL A 137 16.72 -15.11 -2.97
N SER A 138 17.70 -14.80 -3.81
CA SER A 138 18.18 -15.69 -4.85
C SER A 138 19.71 -15.73 -4.89
N SER A 139 20.27 -16.89 -5.24
CA SER A 139 21.68 -16.95 -5.62
C SER A 139 21.80 -16.53 -7.07
N CYS A 140 22.75 -15.64 -7.34
CA CYS A 140 23.04 -15.14 -8.66
C CYS A 140 24.48 -15.45 -9.03
N GLU A 141 24.81 -15.35 -10.31
CA GLU A 141 26.17 -15.51 -10.82
C GLU A 141 26.49 -14.38 -11.78
N ARG A 142 27.73 -13.91 -11.72
CA ARG A 142 28.21 -12.88 -12.65
C ARG A 142 28.74 -13.53 -13.93
N LYS A 143 28.09 -13.26 -15.06
CA LYS A 143 28.57 -13.64 -16.40
C LYS A 143 28.90 -12.40 -17.20
N LYS A 144 30.21 -12.14 -17.39
CA LYS A 144 30.74 -10.92 -18.02
C LYS A 144 30.20 -9.66 -17.31
N THR A 145 29.38 -8.86 -17.99
CA THR A 145 28.77 -7.62 -17.48
C THR A 145 27.37 -7.81 -16.90
N VAL A 146 26.76 -8.99 -17.05
CA VAL A 146 25.38 -9.27 -16.62
C VAL A 146 25.39 -10.15 -15.37
N VAL A 147 24.46 -9.87 -14.46
CA VAL A 147 24.17 -10.75 -13.32
C VAL A 147 22.96 -11.60 -13.68
N GLU A 148 23.14 -12.93 -13.66
CA GLU A 148 22.06 -13.88 -13.90
C GLU A 148 21.58 -14.48 -12.59
N LYS A 149 20.26 -14.61 -12.45
CA LYS A 149 19.62 -15.27 -11.32
C LYS A 149 19.62 -16.78 -11.56
N ASN A 150 20.26 -17.54 -10.68
CA ASN A 150 20.42 -18.99 -10.83
C ASN A 150 19.31 -19.78 -10.14
N ARG A 151 19.10 -19.55 -8.84
CA ARG A 151 18.02 -20.22 -8.07
C ARG A 151 17.48 -19.32 -6.97
N ILE A 152 16.21 -19.51 -6.65
CA ILE A 152 15.55 -18.92 -5.48
C ILE A 152 16.03 -19.69 -4.24
N LEU A 153 16.47 -18.96 -3.23
CA LEU A 153 16.91 -19.50 -1.94
C LEU A 153 15.79 -19.45 -0.91
N GLY A 154 14.88 -18.47 -1.02
CA GLY A 154 13.71 -18.37 -0.15
C GLY A 154 12.98 -17.04 -0.30
N HIS A 155 11.91 -16.91 0.47
CA HIS A 155 11.13 -15.68 0.61
C HIS A 155 11.21 -15.21 2.05
N GLY A 156 11.04 -13.91 2.26
CA GLY A 156 10.93 -13.31 3.58
C GLY A 156 10.12 -12.03 3.52
N GLU A 157 9.84 -11.47 4.69
CA GLU A 157 9.11 -10.22 4.84
C GLU A 157 9.88 -9.31 5.79
N ILE A 158 9.84 -8.00 5.52
CA ILE A 158 10.30 -6.95 6.43
C ILE A 158 9.07 -6.19 6.89
N GLU A 159 8.87 -6.12 8.20
CA GLU A 159 7.82 -5.33 8.80
C GLU A 159 8.41 -4.06 9.42
N VAL A 160 7.82 -2.91 9.08
CA VAL A 160 8.19 -1.57 9.59
C VAL A 160 6.97 -0.90 10.20
#